data_AF-A0A2M7I0J5-F1
#
_entry.id   AF-A0A2M7I0J5-F1
#
_cell.length_a   1.000
_cell.length_b   1.000
_cell.length_c   1.000
_cell.angle_alpha   90.00
_cell.angle_beta   90.00
_cell.angle_gamma   90.00
#
_symmetry.space_group_name_H-M   'P 1'
#
loop_
_entity.id
_entity.type
_entity.pdbx_description
1 polymer ?
#
loop_
_entity_poly.entity_id
_entity_poly.type
_entity_poly.pdbx_seq_one_letter_code
_entity_poly.pdbx_strand_id
1 'polypeptide(L)'
;DLVSSIVFSAGINPKLYSYITQFEDFYPDENGFIKKKIILKVSDYRSAQIQGNFLAKKGLWVSEYRIESGLNCGGHAFATDGYLMGPILAEFRDRRKELNQTLHSVLVNSLSEKNRSIPPNELPIKITAQGGVGTAEEHQFLLDHYKVDSVGWGTPFLLVPEVTNVDDNTRNKLTKAKEEDLYLSSISPLGVPFNTLKGNTKDDERLENIAKGRPGSSCPKKYLVSNKEFTERSICSASRQYQNLKLKELEDKNLSTTEYQEQYEKIVDKSCICVGLGTSSLLTNNLETKVEGSGVSICPGPNMAYFSKIMSLKEITDHIYGRLNVITRTDRPNMFIKELKIYLEFLKNKLDEFKENMNDKHEKYLLNFADNLKEGINYYDDLFSQLKDKFEDTKANIIKDLEICKSYLHHIKLEIENLSLVQIS
;
A
#
# COMPACT_ATOMS: atom_id res chain seq x y z
N ASP A 1 15.63 13.57 -27.12
CA ASP A 1 15.83 12.71 -25.94
C ASP A 1 14.97 13.11 -24.75
N LEU A 2 14.36 12.13 -24.07
CA LEU A 2 13.49 12.33 -22.91
C LEU A 2 14.32 12.42 -21.62
N VAL A 3 14.20 13.51 -20.84
CA VAL A 3 14.69 13.59 -19.45
C VAL A 3 13.53 13.21 -18.54
N SER A 4 13.72 12.18 -17.71
CA SER A 4 12.61 11.64 -16.91
C SER A 4 13.08 10.89 -15.68
N SER A 5 12.12 10.46 -14.86
CA SER A 5 12.36 9.57 -13.73
C SER A 5 11.69 8.22 -13.96
N ILE A 6 12.23 7.17 -13.34
CA ILE A 6 11.61 5.85 -13.24
C ILE A 6 11.36 5.56 -11.77
N VAL A 7 10.13 5.12 -11.46
CA VAL A 7 9.72 4.72 -10.12
C VAL A 7 9.82 3.21 -10.00
N PHE A 8 10.68 2.71 -9.11
CA PHE A 8 10.68 1.32 -8.70
C PHE A 8 9.88 1.16 -7.40
N SER A 9 8.98 0.17 -7.42
CA SER A 9 8.03 -0.11 -6.34
C SER A 9 7.80 -1.62 -6.20
N ALA A 10 7.03 -2.02 -5.19
CA ALA A 10 6.71 -3.42 -4.90
C ALA A 10 7.95 -4.29 -4.58
N GLY A 11 8.88 -3.70 -3.83
CA GLY A 11 10.08 -4.39 -3.33
C GLY A 11 11.28 -4.31 -4.26
N ILE A 12 12.34 -5.01 -3.86
CA ILE A 12 13.63 -5.02 -4.56
C ILE A 12 13.63 -6.08 -5.68
N ASN A 13 14.09 -5.69 -6.87
CA ASN A 13 14.38 -6.63 -7.96
C ASN A 13 15.86 -6.53 -8.37
N PRO A 14 16.75 -7.36 -7.79
CA PRO A 14 18.18 -7.30 -8.06
C PRO A 14 18.56 -7.52 -9.54
N LYS A 15 17.76 -8.32 -10.26
CA LYS A 15 17.96 -8.57 -11.70
C LYS A 15 17.67 -7.31 -12.51
N LEU A 16 16.55 -6.65 -12.26
CA LEU A 16 16.21 -5.38 -12.90
C LEU A 16 17.25 -4.30 -12.58
N TYR A 17 17.63 -4.15 -11.31
CA TYR A 17 18.63 -3.17 -10.89
C TYR A 17 20.01 -3.42 -11.51
N SER A 18 20.34 -4.68 -11.80
CA SER A 18 21.57 -5.03 -12.54
C SER A 18 21.42 -4.83 -14.04
N TYR A 19 20.22 -5.00 -14.59
CA TYR A 19 19.96 -4.76 -16.01
C TYR A 19 20.08 -3.28 -16.36
N ILE A 20 19.55 -2.38 -15.52
CA ILE A 20 19.57 -0.94 -15.80
C ILE A 20 20.98 -0.32 -15.82
N THR A 21 21.99 -1.01 -15.28
CA THR A 21 23.39 -0.55 -15.35
C THR A 21 23.96 -0.57 -16.78
N GLN A 22 23.25 -1.20 -17.72
CA GLN A 22 23.65 -1.25 -19.13
C GLN A 22 23.33 0.06 -19.87
N PHE A 23 22.58 0.98 -19.27
CA PHE A 23 22.17 2.23 -19.92
C PHE A 23 22.90 3.43 -19.31
N GLU A 24 23.62 4.16 -20.17
CA GLU A 24 24.43 5.32 -19.77
C GLU A 24 23.60 6.45 -19.15
N ASP A 25 22.34 6.61 -19.56
CA ASP A 25 21.47 7.70 -19.10
C ASP A 25 21.16 7.68 -17.57
N PHE A 26 21.43 6.58 -16.85
CA PHE A 26 21.25 6.50 -15.38
C PHE A 26 22.49 6.94 -14.58
N TYR A 27 23.63 7.11 -15.24
CA TYR A 27 24.85 7.56 -14.58
C TYR A 27 24.87 9.09 -14.51
N PRO A 28 25.44 9.67 -13.44
CA PRO A 28 25.66 11.10 -13.40
C PRO A 28 26.78 11.49 -14.37
N ASP A 29 26.62 12.64 -15.02
CA ASP A 29 27.70 13.26 -15.80
C ASP A 29 28.68 14.03 -14.89
N GLU A 30 29.67 14.67 -15.51
CA GLU A 30 30.69 15.49 -14.84
C GLU A 30 30.13 16.68 -14.05
N ASN A 31 28.88 17.08 -14.30
CA ASN A 31 28.18 18.14 -13.58
C ASN A 31 27.21 17.58 -12.52
N GLY A 32 27.14 16.25 -12.39
CA GLY A 32 26.18 15.57 -11.52
C GLY A 32 24.76 15.49 -12.08
N PHE A 33 24.56 15.82 -13.36
CA PHE A 33 23.26 15.69 -14.01
C PHE A 33 22.99 14.23 -14.38
N ILE A 34 21.76 13.78 -14.10
CA ILE A 34 21.28 12.43 -14.41
C ILE A 34 20.04 12.56 -15.28
N LYS A 35 20.12 12.00 -16.48
CA LYS A 35 19.05 12.06 -17.48
C LYS A 35 17.86 11.15 -17.15
N LYS A 36 18.13 9.96 -16.59
CA LYS A 36 17.13 9.00 -16.09
C LYS A 36 17.29 8.81 -14.60
N LYS A 37 16.49 9.57 -13.83
CA LYS A 37 16.54 9.53 -12.36
C LYS A 37 15.81 8.31 -11.81
N ILE A 38 16.33 7.76 -10.72
CA ILE A 38 15.69 6.66 -10.01
C ILE A 38 14.91 7.20 -8.82
N ILE A 39 13.65 6.77 -8.70
CA ILE A 39 12.79 6.99 -7.55
C ILE A 39 12.50 5.63 -6.91
N LEU A 40 12.74 5.49 -5.62
CA LEU A 40 12.40 4.28 -4.87
C LEU A 40 11.19 4.53 -3.98
N LYS A 41 10.13 3.74 -4.15
CA LYS A 41 9.06 3.64 -3.17
C LYS A 41 9.49 2.74 -2.02
N VAL A 42 9.48 3.26 -0.80
CA VAL A 42 10.00 2.58 0.39
C VAL A 42 9.02 2.70 1.55
N SER A 43 9.03 1.70 2.43
CA SER A 43 8.23 1.65 3.65
C SER A 43 8.92 2.29 4.84
N ASP A 44 10.26 2.26 4.89
CA ASP A 44 11.05 2.65 6.05
C ASP A 44 12.49 3.04 5.67
N TYR A 45 13.21 3.63 6.64
CA TYR A 45 14.57 4.14 6.46
C TYR A 45 15.57 3.02 6.17
N ARG A 46 15.42 1.85 6.78
CA ARG A 46 16.29 0.69 6.56
C ARG A 46 16.21 0.19 5.12
N SER A 47 15.01 0.06 4.59
CA SER A 47 14.74 -0.31 3.19
C SER A 47 15.37 0.70 2.23
N ALA A 48 15.26 2.00 2.53
CA ALA A 48 15.90 3.06 1.76
C ALA A 48 17.43 2.93 1.74
N GLN A 49 18.04 2.71 2.90
CA GLN A 49 19.49 2.49 3.01
C GLN A 49 19.95 1.25 2.25
N ILE A 50 19.27 0.11 2.41
CA ILE A 50 19.65 -1.15 1.75
C ILE A 50 19.58 -1.01 0.23
N GLN A 51 18.45 -0.52 -0.29
CA GLN A 51 18.26 -0.39 -1.73
C GLN A 51 19.13 0.72 -2.33
N GLY A 52 19.28 1.83 -1.63
CA GLY A 52 20.18 2.92 -2.00
C GLY A 52 21.61 2.44 -2.14
N ASN A 53 22.13 1.74 -1.11
CA ASN A 53 23.48 1.19 -1.13
C ASN A 53 23.66 0.18 -2.28
N PHE A 54 22.66 -0.66 -2.54
CA PHE A 54 22.72 -1.62 -3.63
C PHE A 54 22.89 -0.94 -4.99
N LEU A 55 22.15 0.14 -5.25
CA LEU A 55 22.24 0.91 -6.50
C LEU A 55 23.52 1.77 -6.55
N ALA A 56 23.90 2.41 -5.44
CA ALA A 56 25.13 3.21 -5.35
C ALA A 56 26.38 2.36 -5.63
N LYS A 57 26.44 1.12 -5.11
CA LYS A 57 27.50 0.13 -5.44
C LYS A 57 27.56 -0.25 -6.92
N LYS A 58 26.51 0.06 -7.70
CA LYS A 58 26.47 -0.12 -9.15
C LYS A 58 26.78 1.17 -9.92
N GLY A 59 27.08 2.26 -9.23
CA GLY A 59 27.30 3.59 -9.80
C GLY A 59 26.01 4.34 -10.13
N LEU A 60 24.86 3.88 -9.61
CA LEU A 60 23.55 4.47 -9.87
C LEU A 60 23.04 5.25 -8.66
N TRP A 61 22.41 6.40 -8.91
CA TRP A 61 21.93 7.28 -7.85
C TRP A 61 20.41 7.25 -7.69
N VAL A 62 19.94 7.11 -6.46
CA VAL A 62 18.53 7.29 -6.11
C VAL A 62 18.28 8.77 -5.86
N SER A 63 17.52 9.41 -6.75
CA SER A 63 17.23 10.84 -6.68
C SER A 63 16.06 11.17 -5.75
N GLU A 64 15.17 10.20 -5.48
CA GLU A 64 14.02 10.37 -4.60
C GLU A 64 13.68 9.07 -3.85
N TYR A 65 13.45 9.19 -2.55
CA TYR A 65 12.78 8.18 -1.75
C TYR A 65 11.35 8.62 -1.48
N ARG A 66 10.40 7.83 -1.97
CA ARG A 66 8.96 8.07 -1.82
C ARG A 66 8.41 7.14 -0.75
N ILE A 67 8.21 7.71 0.43
CA ILE A 67 7.74 7.01 1.62
C ILE A 67 6.23 6.81 1.50
N GLU A 68 5.78 5.57 1.64
CA GLU A 68 4.36 5.22 1.61
C GLU A 68 3.90 4.67 2.94
N SER A 69 2.71 5.07 3.39
CA SER A 69 2.00 4.34 4.44
C SER A 69 1.80 2.88 3.99
N GLY A 70 2.13 1.94 4.88
CA GLY A 70 2.03 0.51 4.58
C GLY A 70 0.61 0.04 4.28
N LEU A 71 -0.38 0.60 4.98
CA LEU A 71 -1.78 0.16 4.89
C LEU A 71 -2.78 1.25 4.47
N ASN A 72 -2.46 2.54 4.64
CA ASN A 72 -3.37 3.66 4.35
C ASN A 72 -3.24 4.21 2.91
N CYS A 73 -2.67 3.42 1.99
CA CYS A 73 -2.56 3.72 0.56
C CYS A 73 -3.60 2.97 -0.27
N GLY A 74 -3.89 3.42 -1.50
CA GLY A 74 -4.62 2.61 -2.48
C GLY A 74 -3.72 1.53 -3.09
N GLY A 75 -4.32 0.54 -3.73
CA GLY A 75 -3.58 -0.58 -4.34
C GLY A 75 -3.03 -1.56 -3.30
N HIS A 76 -1.89 -2.18 -3.63
CA HIS A 76 -1.23 -3.14 -2.73
C HIS A 76 -0.89 -2.50 -1.39
N ALA A 77 -1.17 -3.24 -0.33
CA ALA A 77 -0.88 -2.83 1.03
C ALA A 77 0.08 -3.83 1.66
N PHE A 78 1.14 -3.31 2.27
CA PHE A 78 2.18 -4.09 2.92
C PHE A 78 2.30 -3.58 4.35
N ALA A 79 1.71 -4.30 5.29
CA ALA A 79 1.90 -4.00 6.71
C ALA A 79 3.40 -4.07 7.03
N THR A 80 3.92 -2.98 7.61
CA THR A 80 5.19 -3.03 8.35
C THR A 80 4.99 -3.88 9.61
N ASP A 81 6.05 -4.17 10.35
CA ASP A 81 5.96 -4.88 11.65
C ASP A 81 5.39 -3.98 12.78
N GLY A 82 4.39 -3.14 12.50
CA GLY A 82 3.78 -2.20 13.44
C GLY A 82 4.38 -0.79 13.44
N TYR A 83 5.34 -0.50 12.55
CA TYR A 83 5.92 0.85 12.43
C TYR A 83 4.98 1.80 11.70
N LEU A 84 4.55 2.87 12.39
CA LEU A 84 3.66 3.91 11.84
C LEU A 84 4.42 4.95 11.01
N MET A 85 3.73 5.64 10.10
CA MET A 85 4.33 6.56 9.14
C MET A 85 4.98 7.77 9.81
N GLY A 86 4.42 8.29 10.91
CA GLY A 86 4.97 9.48 11.59
C GLY A 86 6.40 9.29 12.09
N PRO A 87 6.68 8.28 12.93
CA PRO A 87 8.04 7.95 13.35
C PRO A 87 9.00 7.70 12.18
N ILE A 88 8.54 7.01 11.13
CA ILE A 88 9.35 6.76 9.93
C ILE A 88 9.74 8.07 9.27
N LEU A 89 8.79 8.98 9.05
CA LEU A 89 9.07 10.30 8.48
C LEU A 89 10.01 11.13 9.37
N ALA A 90 9.88 11.03 10.70
CA ALA A 90 10.80 11.68 11.63
C ALA A 90 12.23 11.16 11.46
N GLU A 91 12.41 9.84 11.35
CA GLU A 91 13.72 9.25 11.10
C GLU A 91 14.33 9.76 9.79
N PHE A 92 13.55 9.81 8.70
CA PHE A 92 14.04 10.37 7.44
C PHE A 92 14.39 11.85 7.55
N ARG A 93 13.62 12.67 8.28
CA ARG A 93 13.93 14.08 8.53
C ARG A 93 15.26 14.21 9.25
N ASP A 94 15.42 13.48 10.35
CA ASP A 94 16.52 13.64 11.29
C ASP A 94 17.83 13.04 10.75
N ARG A 95 17.73 11.96 9.97
CA ARG A 95 18.88 11.24 9.39
C ARG A 95 19.09 11.50 7.89
N ARG A 96 18.39 12.48 7.30
CA ARG A 96 18.49 12.79 5.85
C ARG A 96 19.92 13.00 5.38
N LYS A 97 20.70 13.77 6.16
CA LYS A 97 22.11 14.08 5.84
C LYS A 97 22.99 12.83 5.92
N GLU A 98 22.81 12.02 6.96
CA GLU A 98 23.54 10.75 7.13
C GLU A 98 23.27 9.81 5.96
N LEU A 99 22.00 9.66 5.55
CA LEU A 99 21.61 8.87 4.39
C LEU A 99 22.34 9.35 3.13
N ASN A 100 22.30 10.65 2.85
CA ASN A 100 22.89 11.22 1.65
C ASN A 100 24.41 11.00 1.60
N GLN A 101 25.11 11.34 2.68
CA GLN A 101 26.56 11.24 2.76
C GLN A 101 27.03 9.79 2.63
N THR A 102 26.33 8.86 3.29
CA THR A 102 26.63 7.42 3.21
C THR A 102 26.51 6.92 1.78
N LEU A 103 25.41 7.24 1.11
CA LEU A 103 25.15 6.78 -0.25
C LEU A 103 26.07 7.44 -1.28
N HIS A 104 26.36 8.73 -1.13
CA HIS A 104 27.24 9.47 -2.03
C HIS A 104 28.67 8.94 -1.95
N SER A 105 29.18 8.67 -0.76
CA SER A 105 30.49 8.03 -0.57
C SER A 105 30.59 6.69 -1.32
N VAL A 106 29.57 5.85 -1.18
CA VAL A 106 29.51 4.55 -1.89
C VAL A 106 29.43 4.74 -3.41
N LEU A 107 28.66 5.73 -3.88
CA LEU A 107 28.55 6.07 -5.30
C LEU A 107 29.90 6.49 -5.87
N VAL A 108 30.59 7.44 -5.23
CA VAL A 108 31.89 7.98 -5.69
C VAL A 108 32.93 6.85 -5.82
N ASN A 109 33.01 5.98 -4.82
CA ASN A 109 33.90 4.82 -4.88
C ASN A 109 33.55 3.90 -6.08
N SER A 110 32.26 3.61 -6.28
CA SER A 110 31.82 2.77 -7.41
C SER A 110 32.09 3.40 -8.77
N LEU A 111 31.93 4.72 -8.92
CA LEU A 111 32.21 5.44 -10.16
C LEU A 111 33.71 5.46 -10.46
N SER A 112 34.55 5.68 -9.43
CA SER A 112 36.01 5.64 -9.53
C SER A 112 36.51 4.26 -9.99
N GLU A 113 36.07 3.18 -9.35
CA GLU A 113 36.43 1.80 -9.72
C GLU A 113 36.03 1.45 -11.17
N LYS A 114 34.98 2.09 -11.68
CA LYS A 114 34.47 1.88 -13.04
C LYS A 114 35.02 2.87 -14.07
N ASN A 115 35.95 3.75 -13.69
CA ASN A 115 36.49 4.82 -14.52
C ASN A 115 35.39 5.71 -15.16
N ARG A 116 34.38 6.08 -14.37
CA ARG A 116 33.26 6.95 -14.77
C ARG A 116 33.42 8.35 -14.19
N SER A 117 32.71 9.32 -14.77
CA SER A 117 32.67 10.70 -14.27
C SER A 117 32.19 10.74 -12.82
N ILE A 118 32.91 11.50 -11.98
CA ILE A 118 32.58 11.70 -10.58
C ILE A 118 32.00 13.10 -10.43
N PRO A 119 30.78 13.25 -9.88
CA PRO A 119 30.20 14.57 -9.63
C PRO A 119 31.06 15.39 -8.67
N PRO A 120 31.27 16.69 -8.93
CA PRO A 120 32.09 17.56 -8.08
C PRO A 120 31.43 17.87 -6.73
N ASN A 121 30.10 17.72 -6.64
CA ASN A 121 29.31 17.99 -5.46
C ASN A 121 28.48 16.77 -5.04
N GLU A 122 28.02 16.79 -3.79
CA GLU A 122 27.06 15.81 -3.29
C GLU A 122 25.77 15.88 -4.12
N LEU A 123 25.32 14.72 -4.62
CA LEU A 123 24.06 14.66 -5.35
C LEU A 123 22.89 14.82 -4.37
N PRO A 124 21.82 15.56 -4.73
CA PRO A 124 20.70 15.74 -3.83
C PRO A 124 19.79 14.50 -3.81
N ILE A 125 19.21 14.25 -2.64
CA ILE A 125 18.12 13.29 -2.44
C ILE A 125 16.86 14.07 -2.07
N LYS A 126 15.75 13.74 -2.75
CA LYS A 126 14.41 14.14 -2.33
C LYS A 126 13.77 13.06 -1.45
N ILE A 127 13.06 13.49 -0.41
CA ILE A 127 12.21 12.66 0.42
C ILE A 127 10.77 13.11 0.20
N THR A 128 9.91 12.22 -0.28
CA THR A 128 8.48 12.51 -0.49
C THR A 128 7.63 11.55 0.32
N ALA A 129 6.39 11.95 0.63
CA ALA A 129 5.49 11.16 1.48
C ALA A 129 4.11 11.00 0.84
N GLN A 130 3.49 9.84 1.00
CA GLN A 130 2.11 9.61 0.55
C GLN A 130 1.41 8.52 1.36
N GLY A 131 0.07 8.56 1.34
CA GLY A 131 -0.79 7.64 2.07
C GLY A 131 -1.70 8.39 3.04
N GLY A 132 -3.00 8.13 2.98
CA GLY A 132 -3.99 8.68 3.91
C GLY A 132 -4.28 10.18 3.86
N VAL A 133 -3.41 10.99 3.24
CA VAL A 133 -3.55 12.46 3.19
C VAL A 133 -4.89 12.83 2.55
N GLY A 134 -5.65 13.67 3.24
CA GLY A 134 -7.01 14.04 2.87
C GLY A 134 -7.32 15.52 2.99
N THR A 135 -6.53 16.32 3.71
CA THR A 135 -6.75 17.78 3.83
C THR A 135 -5.51 18.59 3.46
N ALA A 136 -5.72 19.87 3.11
CA ALA A 136 -4.63 20.83 2.90
C ALA A 136 -3.77 21.03 4.16
N GLU A 137 -4.39 20.99 5.33
CA GLU A 137 -3.68 21.12 6.61
C GLU A 137 -2.75 19.94 6.86
N GLU A 138 -3.19 18.70 6.61
CA GLU A 138 -2.34 17.51 6.69
C GLU A 138 -1.20 17.57 5.68
N HIS A 139 -1.49 17.99 4.44
CA HIS A 139 -0.46 18.19 3.41
C HIS A 139 0.61 19.17 3.88
N GLN A 140 0.21 20.36 4.33
CA GLN A 140 1.13 21.39 4.76
C GLN A 140 1.90 20.97 6.01
N PHE A 141 1.24 20.28 6.93
CA PHE A 141 1.87 19.72 8.12
C PHE A 141 3.01 18.75 7.77
N LEU A 142 2.83 17.87 6.77
CA LEU A 142 3.90 16.96 6.33
C LEU A 142 5.11 17.73 5.78
N LEU A 143 4.88 18.77 4.97
CA LEU A 143 5.95 19.64 4.45
C LEU A 143 6.68 20.37 5.58
N ASP A 144 5.92 20.96 6.51
CA ASP A 144 6.46 21.82 7.56
C ASP A 144 7.17 21.04 8.66
N HIS A 145 6.56 19.98 9.17
CA HIS A 145 7.05 19.23 10.33
C HIS A 145 8.10 18.20 9.96
N TYR A 146 7.87 17.44 8.88
CA TYR A 146 8.77 16.37 8.45
C TYR A 146 9.78 16.81 7.39
N LYS A 147 9.66 18.04 6.86
CA LYS A 147 10.57 18.58 5.85
C LYS A 147 10.67 17.69 4.60
N VAL A 148 9.56 17.05 4.25
CA VAL A 148 9.45 16.31 2.98
C VAL A 148 9.37 17.31 1.82
N ASP A 149 9.95 16.95 0.68
CA ASP A 149 10.01 17.82 -0.50
C ASP A 149 8.68 17.88 -1.26
N SER A 150 7.81 16.88 -1.08
CA SER A 150 6.48 16.83 -1.70
C SER A 150 5.58 15.81 -1.01
N VAL A 151 4.27 16.02 -1.12
CA VAL A 151 3.24 15.09 -0.64
C VAL A 151 2.43 14.55 -1.83
N GLY A 152 2.28 13.23 -1.92
CA GLY A 152 1.56 12.55 -3.00
C GLY A 152 0.08 12.29 -2.68
N TRP A 153 -0.79 12.48 -3.68
CA TRP A 153 -2.23 12.23 -3.61
C TRP A 153 -2.64 11.26 -4.72
N GLY A 154 -3.25 10.13 -4.36
CA GLY A 154 -3.62 9.07 -5.31
C GLY A 154 -5.11 8.82 -5.35
N THR A 155 -5.63 8.19 -4.30
CA THR A 155 -7.03 7.74 -4.20
C THR A 155 -8.09 8.76 -4.64
N PRO A 156 -8.05 10.05 -4.23
CA PRO A 156 -9.07 11.01 -4.64
C PRO A 156 -9.10 11.30 -6.15
N PHE A 157 -7.99 11.10 -6.86
CA PHE A 157 -7.92 11.28 -8.31
C PHE A 157 -8.76 10.25 -9.08
N LEU A 158 -9.14 9.13 -8.47
CA LEU A 158 -10.09 8.18 -9.07
C LEU A 158 -11.48 8.81 -9.31
N LEU A 159 -11.79 9.92 -8.63
CA LEU A 159 -13.01 10.71 -8.84
C LEU A 159 -12.81 11.89 -9.81
N VAL A 160 -11.68 11.96 -10.52
CA VAL A 160 -11.35 13.04 -11.45
C VAL A 160 -11.32 12.51 -12.89
N PRO A 161 -12.40 12.74 -13.68
CA PRO A 161 -12.50 12.21 -15.05
C PRO A 161 -11.42 12.71 -16.00
N GLU A 162 -10.92 13.93 -15.77
CA GLU A 162 -9.95 14.59 -16.65
C GLU A 162 -8.56 13.91 -16.70
N VAL A 163 -8.22 13.10 -15.69
CA VAL A 163 -6.86 12.54 -15.53
C VAL A 163 -6.82 11.06 -15.16
N THR A 164 -7.97 10.38 -15.14
CA THR A 164 -8.05 8.94 -14.86
C THR A 164 -9.05 8.25 -15.77
N ASN A 165 -8.78 6.99 -16.14
CA ASN A 165 -9.66 6.15 -16.97
C ASN A 165 -10.56 5.25 -16.11
N VAL A 166 -11.23 5.84 -15.11
CA VAL A 166 -12.25 5.15 -14.30
C VAL A 166 -13.61 5.29 -15.00
N ASP A 167 -14.32 4.19 -15.23
CA ASP A 167 -15.65 4.23 -15.84
C ASP A 167 -16.70 4.86 -14.90
N ASP A 168 -17.78 5.39 -15.48
CA ASP A 168 -18.80 6.15 -14.72
C ASP A 168 -19.51 5.31 -13.66
N ASN A 169 -19.79 4.03 -13.93
CA ASN A 169 -20.43 3.15 -12.96
C ASN A 169 -19.52 2.96 -11.74
N THR A 170 -18.23 2.70 -11.97
CA THR A 170 -17.25 2.58 -10.90
C THR A 170 -17.08 3.88 -10.12
N ARG A 171 -17.02 5.05 -10.78
CA ARG A 171 -16.97 6.36 -10.08
C ARG A 171 -18.19 6.59 -9.20
N ASN A 172 -19.39 6.28 -9.71
CA ASN A 172 -20.63 6.42 -8.95
C ASN A 172 -20.67 5.50 -7.72
N LYS A 173 -20.07 4.30 -7.79
CA LYS A 173 -19.88 3.44 -6.61
C LYS A 173 -18.87 4.06 -5.63
N LEU A 174 -17.73 4.58 -6.11
CA LEU A 174 -16.72 5.23 -5.26
C LEU A 174 -17.27 6.43 -4.50
N THR A 175 -18.08 7.30 -5.13
CA THR A 175 -18.68 8.47 -4.44
C THR A 175 -19.63 8.12 -3.30
N LYS A 176 -20.11 6.87 -3.26
CA LYS A 176 -21.03 6.37 -2.24
C LYS A 176 -20.33 5.49 -1.19
N ALA A 177 -19.06 5.16 -1.43
CA ALA A 177 -18.32 4.25 -0.58
C ALA A 177 -18.17 4.82 0.83
N LYS A 178 -18.37 3.96 1.83
CA LYS A 178 -18.12 4.23 3.23
C LYS A 178 -16.94 3.38 3.72
N GLU A 179 -16.63 3.46 5.00
CA GLU A 179 -15.50 2.70 5.55
C GLU A 179 -15.72 1.19 5.42
N GLU A 180 -16.94 0.72 5.67
CA GLU A 180 -17.31 -0.69 5.58
C GLU A 180 -17.21 -1.28 4.16
N ASP A 181 -17.24 -0.41 3.12
CA ASP A 181 -17.14 -0.80 1.71
C ASP A 181 -15.68 -0.92 1.23
N LEU A 182 -14.72 -0.44 2.02
CA LEU A 182 -13.30 -0.41 1.68
C LEU A 182 -12.55 -1.38 2.59
N TYR A 183 -11.86 -2.35 2.00
CA TYR A 183 -11.22 -3.40 2.79
C TYR A 183 -9.90 -3.86 2.18
N LEU A 184 -9.02 -4.35 3.05
CA LEU A 184 -7.80 -5.02 2.63
C LEU A 184 -8.15 -6.44 2.16
N SER A 185 -8.23 -6.62 0.85
CA SER A 185 -8.74 -7.83 0.23
C SER A 185 -7.70 -8.94 0.09
N SER A 186 -8.16 -10.19 0.13
CA SER A 186 -7.33 -11.38 -0.12
C SER A 186 -7.44 -11.91 -1.57
N ILE A 187 -8.19 -11.21 -2.43
CA ILE A 187 -8.64 -11.72 -3.73
C ILE A 187 -7.53 -11.90 -4.77
N SER A 188 -6.32 -11.37 -4.50
CA SER A 188 -5.17 -11.47 -5.40
C SER A 188 -4.76 -12.93 -5.64
N PRO A 189 -4.59 -13.35 -6.91
CA PRO A 189 -4.05 -14.67 -7.21
C PRO A 189 -2.62 -14.89 -6.71
N LEU A 190 -1.88 -13.80 -6.47
CA LEU A 190 -0.50 -13.83 -5.96
C LEU A 190 -0.41 -13.94 -4.42
N GLY A 191 -1.54 -13.90 -3.72
CA GLY A 191 -1.56 -13.91 -2.25
C GLY A 191 -1.11 -12.60 -1.59
N VAL A 192 -0.88 -11.55 -2.38
CA VAL A 192 -0.55 -10.21 -1.88
C VAL A 192 -1.82 -9.40 -1.69
N PRO A 193 -2.11 -8.92 -0.47
CA PRO A 193 -3.33 -8.17 -0.21
C PRO A 193 -3.29 -6.77 -0.80
N PHE A 194 -4.46 -6.23 -1.12
CA PHE A 194 -4.61 -4.87 -1.64
C PHE A 194 -5.96 -4.29 -1.27
N ASN A 195 -6.02 -2.98 -1.08
CA ASN A 195 -7.26 -2.28 -0.76
C ASN A 195 -8.23 -2.36 -1.95
N THR A 196 -9.48 -2.71 -1.69
CA THR A 196 -10.51 -2.97 -2.71
C THR A 196 -11.84 -2.36 -2.29
N LEU A 197 -12.61 -1.92 -3.27
CA LEU A 197 -14.02 -1.56 -3.10
C LEU A 197 -14.89 -2.83 -3.17
N LYS A 198 -15.63 -3.13 -2.10
CA LYS A 198 -16.63 -4.21 -2.07
C LYS A 198 -17.75 -3.94 -3.07
N GLY A 199 -18.27 -5.00 -3.68
CA GLY A 199 -19.39 -4.89 -4.61
C GLY A 199 -19.01 -4.18 -5.90
N ASN A 200 -17.73 -4.24 -6.30
CA ASN A 200 -17.32 -3.83 -7.64
C ASN A 200 -17.90 -4.82 -8.68
N THR A 201 -17.98 -4.44 -9.96
CA THR A 201 -18.66 -5.31 -10.95
C THR A 201 -17.91 -6.61 -11.24
N LYS A 202 -16.63 -6.72 -10.87
CA LYS A 202 -15.92 -7.99 -10.91
C LYS A 202 -16.30 -8.92 -9.75
N ASP A 203 -16.69 -8.38 -8.60
CA ASP A 203 -17.27 -9.16 -7.51
C ASP A 203 -18.62 -9.75 -7.94
N ASP A 204 -19.46 -8.95 -8.61
CA ASP A 204 -20.76 -9.41 -9.14
C ASP A 204 -20.57 -10.63 -10.07
N GLU A 205 -19.62 -10.53 -11.02
CA GLU A 205 -19.27 -11.64 -11.93
C GLU A 205 -18.75 -12.88 -11.17
N ARG A 206 -17.94 -12.68 -10.13
CA ARG A 206 -17.41 -13.76 -9.28
C ARG A 206 -18.54 -14.48 -8.54
N LEU A 207 -19.45 -13.73 -7.91
CA LEU A 207 -20.60 -14.26 -7.18
C LEU A 207 -21.54 -15.03 -8.11
N GLU A 208 -21.80 -14.52 -9.33
CA GLU A 208 -22.57 -15.26 -10.33
C GLU A 208 -21.93 -16.59 -10.73
N ASN A 209 -20.62 -16.62 -10.89
CA ASN A 209 -19.89 -17.84 -11.25
C ASN A 209 -19.94 -18.87 -10.11
N ILE A 210 -19.84 -18.42 -8.87
CA ILE A 210 -20.05 -19.26 -7.67
C ILE A 210 -21.47 -19.85 -7.69
N ALA A 211 -22.50 -19.02 -7.87
CA ALA A 211 -23.90 -19.46 -7.91
C ALA A 211 -24.19 -20.47 -9.04
N LYS A 212 -23.48 -20.38 -10.17
CA LYS A 212 -23.56 -21.32 -11.29
C LYS A 212 -22.79 -22.64 -11.04
N GLY A 213 -22.16 -22.83 -9.88
CA GLY A 213 -21.30 -23.98 -9.57
C GLY A 213 -20.01 -24.01 -10.39
N ARG A 214 -19.55 -22.86 -10.87
CA ARG A 214 -18.40 -22.71 -11.77
C ARG A 214 -17.47 -21.57 -11.31
N PRO A 215 -17.02 -21.58 -10.04
CA PRO A 215 -16.21 -20.49 -9.50
C PRO A 215 -14.89 -20.35 -10.26
N GLY A 216 -14.36 -19.14 -10.30
CA GLY A 216 -13.10 -18.79 -10.98
C GLY A 216 -13.24 -18.38 -12.45
N SER A 217 -12.20 -17.74 -12.97
CA SER A 217 -12.15 -17.19 -14.34
C SER A 217 -11.65 -18.21 -15.37
N SER A 218 -12.01 -18.04 -16.64
CA SER A 218 -11.37 -18.73 -17.77
C SER A 218 -9.88 -18.36 -17.96
N CYS A 219 -9.41 -17.32 -17.27
CA CYS A 219 -8.03 -16.83 -17.27
C CYS A 219 -7.50 -16.48 -18.69
N PRO A 220 -8.14 -15.54 -19.41
CA PRO A 220 -7.80 -15.26 -20.80
C PRO A 220 -6.40 -14.67 -20.98
N LYS A 221 -5.94 -13.84 -20.03
CA LYS A 221 -4.64 -13.13 -20.11
C LYS A 221 -3.44 -13.95 -19.64
N LYS A 222 -3.66 -14.90 -18.71
CA LYS A 222 -2.61 -15.77 -18.14
C LYS A 222 -1.40 -15.08 -17.48
N TYR A 223 -1.43 -13.76 -17.26
CA TYR A 223 -0.28 -13.00 -16.71
C TYR A 223 0.13 -13.43 -15.30
N LEU A 224 -0.83 -13.88 -14.47
CA LEU A 224 -0.59 -14.31 -13.09
C LEU A 224 -0.65 -15.84 -12.91
N VAL A 225 -0.32 -16.58 -13.97
CA VAL A 225 -0.21 -18.05 -13.92
C VAL A 225 1.13 -18.42 -13.27
N SER A 226 1.07 -19.11 -12.12
CA SER A 226 2.28 -19.42 -11.34
C SER A 226 2.21 -20.71 -10.52
N ASN A 227 1.01 -21.27 -10.26
CA ASN A 227 0.83 -22.39 -9.34
C ASN A 227 0.84 -23.75 -10.09
N LYS A 228 1.56 -24.75 -9.57
CA LYS A 228 1.69 -26.12 -10.13
C LYS A 228 1.14 -27.23 -9.23
N GLU A 229 0.33 -26.88 -8.24
CA GLU A 229 -0.17 -27.79 -7.21
C GLU A 229 -0.93 -28.99 -7.78
N PHE A 230 -1.69 -28.79 -8.85
CA PHE A 230 -2.53 -29.84 -9.46
C PHE A 230 -2.13 -30.24 -10.89
N THR A 231 -1.21 -29.51 -11.52
CA THR A 231 -0.91 -29.67 -12.95
C THR A 231 0.57 -29.41 -13.23
N GLU A 232 1.16 -30.15 -14.20
CA GLU A 232 2.55 -29.97 -14.63
C GLU A 232 2.81 -28.55 -15.19
N ARG A 233 1.83 -28.06 -15.97
CA ARG A 233 1.79 -26.68 -16.44
C ARG A 233 1.21 -25.81 -15.35
N SER A 234 1.82 -24.65 -15.11
CA SER A 234 1.28 -23.71 -14.13
C SER A 234 -0.13 -23.27 -14.51
N ILE A 235 -0.99 -23.11 -13.51
CA ILE A 235 -2.32 -22.52 -13.60
C ILE A 235 -2.45 -21.37 -12.58
N CYS A 236 -3.49 -20.54 -12.74
CA CYS A 236 -3.73 -19.40 -11.85
C CYS A 236 -4.70 -19.81 -10.74
N SER A 237 -4.44 -19.38 -9.49
CA SER A 237 -5.31 -19.69 -8.34
C SER A 237 -6.73 -19.09 -8.45
N ALA A 238 -6.89 -18.01 -9.23
CA ALA A 238 -8.20 -17.46 -9.59
C ALA A 238 -8.84 -18.10 -10.84
N SER A 239 -8.21 -19.12 -11.43
CA SER A 239 -8.78 -19.81 -12.59
C SER A 239 -9.85 -20.82 -12.16
N ARG A 240 -10.84 -21.01 -13.02
CA ARG A 240 -11.88 -22.03 -12.83
C ARG A 240 -11.31 -23.43 -12.69
N GLN A 241 -10.24 -23.73 -13.43
CA GLN A 241 -9.55 -25.01 -13.34
C GLN A 241 -8.98 -25.23 -11.93
N TYR A 242 -8.23 -24.26 -11.41
CA TYR A 242 -7.62 -24.38 -10.08
C TYR A 242 -8.69 -24.47 -9.00
N GLN A 243 -9.66 -23.55 -8.99
CA GLN A 243 -10.69 -23.54 -7.95
C GLN A 243 -11.54 -24.83 -7.97
N ASN A 244 -11.88 -25.39 -9.14
CA ASN A 244 -12.57 -26.69 -9.20
C ASN A 244 -11.75 -27.83 -8.60
N LEU A 245 -10.45 -27.91 -8.91
CA LEU A 245 -9.56 -28.95 -8.38
C LEU A 245 -9.38 -28.80 -6.87
N LYS A 246 -9.23 -27.56 -6.39
CA LYS A 246 -9.07 -27.26 -4.97
C LYS A 246 -10.34 -27.55 -4.16
N LEU A 247 -11.51 -27.30 -4.73
CA LEU A 247 -12.80 -27.63 -4.11
C LEU A 247 -13.01 -29.15 -4.01
N LYS A 248 -12.61 -29.93 -5.01
CA LYS A 248 -12.65 -31.39 -4.92
C LYS A 248 -11.75 -31.93 -3.82
N GLU A 249 -10.53 -31.40 -3.71
CA GLU A 249 -9.63 -31.74 -2.60
C GLU A 249 -10.25 -31.37 -1.24
N LEU A 250 -11.02 -30.28 -1.16
CA LEU A 250 -11.72 -29.86 0.06
C LEU A 250 -12.87 -30.81 0.42
N GLU A 251 -13.65 -31.27 -0.56
CA GLU A 251 -14.73 -32.25 -0.37
C GLU A 251 -14.22 -33.56 0.25
N ASP A 252 -12.99 -33.97 -0.08
CA ASP A 252 -12.37 -35.21 0.42
C ASP A 252 -11.88 -35.11 1.90
N LYS A 253 -11.84 -33.92 2.51
CA LYS A 253 -11.22 -33.69 3.84
C LYS A 253 -12.09 -34.01 5.05
N ASN A 254 -13.37 -34.37 4.88
CA ASN A 254 -14.31 -34.67 5.97
C ASN A 254 -14.28 -33.64 7.13
N LEU A 255 -14.23 -32.36 6.80
CA LEU A 255 -14.17 -31.26 7.77
C LEU A 255 -15.54 -31.01 8.42
N SER A 256 -15.55 -30.32 9.57
CA SER A 256 -16.79 -29.76 10.11
C SER A 256 -17.41 -28.76 9.12
N THR A 257 -18.71 -28.52 9.23
CA THR A 257 -19.42 -27.57 8.34
C THR A 257 -18.82 -26.16 8.40
N THR A 258 -18.40 -25.71 9.58
CA THR A 258 -17.78 -24.40 9.78
C THR A 258 -16.42 -24.32 9.08
N GLU A 259 -15.51 -25.27 9.36
CA GLU A 259 -14.18 -25.31 8.74
C GLU A 259 -14.26 -25.47 7.21
N TYR A 260 -15.19 -26.29 6.73
CA TYR A 260 -15.43 -26.45 5.29
C TYR A 260 -15.82 -25.13 4.65
N GLN A 261 -16.77 -24.40 5.25
CA GLN A 261 -17.25 -23.13 4.71
C GLN A 261 -16.14 -22.07 4.69
N GLU A 262 -15.33 -21.97 5.74
CA GLU A 262 -14.19 -21.05 5.78
C GLU A 262 -13.14 -21.35 4.71
N GLN A 263 -12.81 -22.63 4.50
CA GLN A 263 -11.87 -23.01 3.43
C GLN A 263 -12.48 -22.82 2.04
N TYR A 264 -13.76 -23.12 1.88
CA TYR A 264 -14.50 -22.88 0.63
C TYR A 264 -14.41 -21.41 0.23
N GLU A 265 -14.70 -20.50 1.17
CA GLU A 265 -14.64 -19.05 0.94
C GLU A 265 -13.24 -18.61 0.53
N LYS A 266 -12.19 -19.06 1.22
CA LYS A 266 -10.78 -18.75 0.87
C LYS A 266 -10.41 -19.17 -0.56
N ILE A 267 -10.98 -20.27 -1.06
CA ILE A 267 -10.75 -20.76 -2.43
C ILE A 267 -11.47 -19.89 -3.45
N VAL A 268 -12.76 -19.65 -3.26
CA VAL A 268 -13.59 -18.92 -4.23
C VAL A 268 -13.42 -17.40 -4.14
N ASP A 269 -12.72 -16.90 -3.12
CA ASP A 269 -12.43 -15.46 -2.97
C ASP A 269 -11.47 -14.93 -4.03
N LYS A 270 -10.65 -15.81 -4.63
CA LYS A 270 -9.67 -15.39 -5.64
C LYS A 270 -10.36 -14.89 -6.91
N SER A 271 -10.00 -13.67 -7.32
CA SER A 271 -10.58 -12.99 -8.48
C SER A 271 -9.55 -12.74 -9.58
N CYS A 272 -10.00 -12.67 -10.84
CA CYS A 272 -9.12 -12.41 -11.97
C CYS A 272 -8.81 -10.91 -12.11
N ILE A 273 -7.78 -10.46 -11.39
CA ILE A 273 -7.33 -9.06 -11.42
C ILE A 273 -6.66 -8.65 -12.75
N CYS A 274 -6.20 -9.62 -13.56
CA CYS A 274 -5.55 -9.35 -14.86
C CYS A 274 -6.49 -8.64 -15.84
N VAL A 275 -7.78 -8.93 -15.76
CA VAL A 275 -8.81 -8.28 -16.59
C VAL A 275 -9.50 -7.19 -15.78
N GLY A 276 -9.89 -7.48 -14.53
CA GLY A 276 -10.69 -6.57 -13.71
C GLY A 276 -10.06 -5.18 -13.54
N LEU A 277 -8.75 -5.10 -13.30
CA LEU A 277 -8.06 -3.82 -13.09
C LEU A 277 -7.82 -3.02 -14.38
N GLY A 278 -7.98 -3.65 -15.56
CA GLY A 278 -7.77 -3.00 -16.87
C GLY A 278 -9.07 -2.63 -17.59
N THR A 279 -10.16 -3.35 -17.33
CA THR A 279 -11.44 -3.22 -18.05
C THR A 279 -12.01 -1.82 -18.01
N SER A 280 -11.86 -1.09 -16.90
CA SER A 280 -12.32 0.29 -16.78
C SER A 280 -11.81 1.20 -17.90
N SER A 281 -10.55 1.03 -18.29
CA SER A 281 -9.96 1.82 -19.38
C SER A 281 -10.54 1.46 -20.74
N LEU A 282 -10.91 0.20 -20.96
CA LEU A 282 -11.55 -0.24 -22.19
C LEU A 282 -12.96 0.36 -22.29
N LEU A 283 -13.74 0.31 -21.21
CA LEU A 283 -15.09 0.87 -21.15
C LEU A 283 -15.07 2.39 -21.39
N THR A 284 -14.19 3.12 -20.71
CA THR A 284 -14.07 4.58 -20.83
C THR A 284 -13.73 5.00 -22.27
N ASN A 285 -12.94 4.20 -22.98
CA ASN A 285 -12.50 4.49 -24.35
C ASN A 285 -13.36 3.81 -25.43
N ASN A 286 -14.50 3.22 -25.07
CA ASN A 286 -15.39 2.49 -25.98
C ASN A 286 -14.68 1.40 -26.80
N LEU A 287 -13.74 0.69 -26.18
CA LEU A 287 -12.99 -0.42 -26.78
C LEU A 287 -13.69 -1.76 -26.53
N GLU A 288 -13.43 -2.77 -27.38
CA GLU A 288 -14.00 -4.10 -27.21
C GLU A 288 -13.56 -4.78 -25.91
N THR A 289 -14.52 -5.43 -25.23
CA THR A 289 -14.29 -6.15 -23.96
C THR A 289 -14.66 -7.64 -24.04
N LYS A 290 -14.78 -8.22 -25.24
CA LYS A 290 -15.19 -9.63 -25.43
C LYS A 290 -14.26 -10.62 -24.71
N VAL A 291 -12.97 -10.31 -24.61
CA VAL A 291 -11.96 -11.20 -23.99
C VAL A 291 -11.89 -10.96 -22.48
N GLU A 292 -11.92 -9.71 -22.05
CA GLU A 292 -11.78 -9.28 -20.66
C GLU A 292 -13.06 -9.46 -19.84
N GLY A 293 -14.23 -9.34 -20.49
CA GLY A 293 -15.53 -9.11 -19.87
C GLY A 293 -15.72 -7.65 -19.46
N SER A 294 -16.92 -7.32 -18.96
CA SER A 294 -17.28 -5.98 -18.48
C SER A 294 -17.02 -5.77 -16.98
N GLY A 295 -16.59 -6.80 -16.26
CA GLY A 295 -16.30 -6.72 -14.83
C GLY A 295 -15.07 -5.84 -14.55
N VAL A 296 -15.21 -4.90 -13.64
CA VAL A 296 -14.19 -3.93 -13.21
C VAL A 296 -13.88 -4.17 -11.73
N SER A 297 -12.58 -4.28 -11.43
CA SER A 297 -12.04 -4.22 -10.08
C SER A 297 -11.39 -2.86 -9.89
N ILE A 298 -11.46 -2.31 -8.68
CA ILE A 298 -10.79 -1.04 -8.35
C ILE A 298 -10.22 -1.09 -6.94
N CYS A 299 -9.08 -0.43 -6.76
CA CYS A 299 -8.29 -0.49 -5.54
C CYS A 299 -8.07 0.88 -4.86
N PRO A 300 -9.15 1.60 -4.48
CA PRO A 300 -9.02 2.86 -3.76
C PRO A 300 -8.41 2.63 -2.37
N GLY A 301 -7.67 3.60 -1.85
CA GLY A 301 -7.23 3.58 -0.45
C GLY A 301 -8.39 3.88 0.52
N PRO A 302 -8.22 3.61 1.83
CA PRO A 302 -9.28 3.76 2.84
C PRO A 302 -9.87 5.18 2.91
N ASN A 303 -9.08 6.19 2.56
CA ASN A 303 -9.53 7.59 2.58
C ASN A 303 -10.65 7.90 1.57
N MET A 304 -10.94 7.02 0.59
CA MET A 304 -12.04 7.21 -0.36
C MET A 304 -13.40 7.38 0.33
N ALA A 305 -13.60 6.79 1.52
CA ALA A 305 -14.86 6.87 2.27
C ALA A 305 -15.31 8.31 2.60
N TYR A 306 -14.41 9.28 2.44
CA TYR A 306 -14.64 10.69 2.76
C TYR A 306 -14.78 11.58 1.52
N PHE A 307 -14.51 11.06 0.32
CA PHE A 307 -14.68 11.78 -0.94
C PHE A 307 -15.95 11.34 -1.64
N SER A 308 -16.99 12.17 -1.56
CA SER A 308 -18.34 11.84 -2.04
C SER A 308 -18.74 12.53 -3.34
N LYS A 309 -17.80 13.18 -4.03
CA LYS A 309 -18.07 14.03 -5.20
C LYS A 309 -17.10 13.72 -6.34
N ILE A 310 -17.65 13.66 -7.57
CA ILE A 310 -16.86 13.70 -8.81
C ILE A 310 -16.31 15.13 -8.99
N MET A 311 -15.01 15.25 -9.21
CA MET A 311 -14.29 16.52 -9.20
C MET A 311 -13.59 16.78 -10.54
N SER A 312 -13.44 18.03 -10.91
CA SER A 312 -12.47 18.47 -11.92
C SER A 312 -11.03 18.43 -11.38
N LEU A 313 -10.02 18.46 -12.26
CA LEU A 313 -8.62 18.59 -11.85
C LEU A 313 -8.41 19.88 -11.06
N LYS A 314 -9.12 20.96 -11.43
CA LYS A 314 -9.07 22.23 -10.72
C LYS A 314 -9.57 22.08 -9.28
N GLU A 315 -10.73 21.45 -9.06
CA GLU A 315 -11.30 21.30 -7.72
C GLU A 315 -10.40 20.47 -6.79
N ILE A 316 -9.85 19.34 -7.25
CA ILE A 316 -8.94 18.55 -6.41
C ILE A 316 -7.63 19.31 -6.15
N THR A 317 -7.14 20.09 -7.11
CA THR A 317 -5.95 20.94 -6.92
C THR A 317 -6.22 22.06 -5.91
N ASP A 318 -7.38 22.70 -6.00
CA ASP A 318 -7.81 23.71 -5.03
C ASP A 318 -8.00 23.10 -3.64
N HIS A 319 -8.47 21.86 -3.54
CA HIS A 319 -8.54 21.10 -2.29
C HIS A 319 -7.17 20.84 -1.66
N ILE A 320 -6.22 20.34 -2.45
CA ILE A 320 -4.86 20.05 -1.98
C ILE A 320 -4.18 21.30 -1.42
N TYR A 321 -4.39 22.45 -2.05
CA TYR A 321 -3.77 23.73 -1.69
C TYR A 321 -4.67 24.65 -0.85
N GLY A 322 -5.75 24.13 -0.27
CA GLY A 322 -6.58 24.84 0.72
C GLY A 322 -7.42 26.01 0.17
N ARG A 323 -7.61 26.09 -1.15
CA ARG A 323 -8.51 27.07 -1.81
C ARG A 323 -9.96 26.62 -1.86
N LEU A 324 -10.20 25.33 -1.68
CA LEU A 324 -11.51 24.68 -1.64
C LEU A 324 -11.45 23.55 -0.60
N ASN A 325 -12.58 23.13 -0.06
CA ASN A 325 -12.70 21.85 0.62
C ASN A 325 -13.78 21.01 -0.09
N VAL A 326 -13.39 19.87 -0.66
CA VAL A 326 -14.30 18.95 -1.36
C VAL A 326 -14.88 17.87 -0.45
N ILE A 327 -14.37 17.74 0.77
CA ILE A 327 -14.85 16.80 1.79
C ILE A 327 -15.95 17.49 2.59
N THR A 328 -17.17 17.00 2.47
CA THR A 328 -18.33 17.51 3.24
C THR A 328 -18.52 16.80 4.58
N ARG A 329 -17.87 15.65 4.76
CA ARG A 329 -17.90 14.86 6.01
C ARG A 329 -17.04 15.51 7.08
N THR A 330 -17.58 15.64 8.29
CA THR A 330 -16.89 16.25 9.45
C THR A 330 -16.31 15.21 10.41
N ASP A 331 -16.56 13.92 10.16
CA ASP A 331 -16.16 12.79 10.98
C ASP A 331 -14.91 12.09 10.46
N ARG A 332 -14.22 12.67 9.47
CA ARG A 332 -12.96 12.14 8.97
C ARG A 332 -11.87 12.23 10.04
N PRO A 333 -11.24 11.11 10.44
CA PRO A 333 -10.10 11.14 11.35
C PRO A 333 -8.86 11.74 10.67
N ASN A 334 -7.94 12.27 11.48
CA ASN A 334 -6.61 12.65 11.01
C ASN A 334 -5.89 11.45 10.34
N MET A 335 -5.10 11.70 9.30
CA MET A 335 -4.43 10.66 8.51
C MET A 335 -3.60 9.67 9.34
N PHE A 336 -2.91 10.12 10.40
CA PHE A 336 -2.11 9.27 11.28
C PHE A 336 -2.98 8.42 12.20
N ILE A 337 -4.05 9.01 12.73
CA ILE A 337 -5.04 8.28 13.51
C ILE A 337 -5.75 7.24 12.65
N LYS A 338 -6.07 7.56 11.40
CA LYS A 338 -6.66 6.59 10.46
C LYS A 338 -5.71 5.44 10.18
N GLU A 339 -4.43 5.72 9.94
CA GLU A 339 -3.42 4.68 9.77
C GLU A 339 -3.33 3.79 11.01
N LEU A 340 -3.23 4.38 12.21
CA LEU A 340 -3.18 3.63 13.46
C LEU A 340 -4.39 2.71 13.64
N LYS A 341 -5.62 3.20 13.38
CA LYS A 341 -6.85 2.39 13.44
C LYS A 341 -6.76 1.18 12.49
N ILE A 342 -6.26 1.38 11.26
CA ILE A 342 -6.07 0.29 10.28
C ILE A 342 -5.03 -0.73 10.77
N TYR A 343 -3.93 -0.28 11.36
CA TYR A 343 -2.91 -1.19 11.91
C TYR A 343 -3.42 -1.99 13.12
N LEU A 344 -4.25 -1.38 13.97
CA LEU A 344 -4.87 -2.08 15.11
C LEU A 344 -5.85 -3.16 14.62
N GLU A 345 -6.66 -2.85 13.61
CA GLU A 345 -7.55 -3.84 12.99
C GLU A 345 -6.75 -4.96 12.32
N PHE A 346 -5.65 -4.64 11.63
CA PHE A 346 -4.74 -5.63 11.05
C PHE A 346 -4.15 -6.56 12.13
N LEU A 347 -3.66 -6.00 13.24
CA LEU A 347 -3.14 -6.78 14.36
C LEU A 347 -4.21 -7.68 14.97
N LYS A 348 -5.43 -7.16 15.16
CA LYS A 348 -6.55 -7.95 15.70
C LYS A 348 -6.91 -9.11 14.77
N ASN A 349 -7.03 -8.86 13.47
CA ASN A 349 -7.28 -9.90 12.48
C ASN A 349 -6.18 -10.98 12.46
N LYS A 350 -4.92 -10.58 12.64
CA LYS A 350 -3.79 -11.52 12.75
C LYS A 350 -3.83 -12.35 14.03
N LEU A 351 -4.21 -11.74 15.16
CA LEU A 351 -4.43 -12.45 16.40
C LEU A 351 -5.53 -13.51 16.24
N ASP A 352 -6.66 -13.14 15.64
CA ASP A 352 -7.78 -14.05 15.42
C ASP A 352 -7.39 -15.20 14.47
N GLU A 353 -6.59 -14.94 13.43
CA GLU A 353 -6.03 -15.97 12.53
C GLU A 353 -5.15 -16.98 13.27
N PHE A 354 -4.35 -16.53 14.25
CA PHE A 354 -3.45 -17.40 15.01
C PHE A 354 -4.09 -18.05 16.22
N LYS A 355 -5.28 -17.61 16.64
CA LYS A 355 -5.90 -17.99 17.91
C LYS A 355 -6.05 -19.50 18.10
N GLU A 356 -6.44 -20.22 17.06
CA GLU A 356 -6.64 -21.67 17.12
C GLU A 356 -5.34 -22.48 17.15
N ASN A 357 -4.26 -21.94 16.56
CA ASN A 357 -2.96 -22.60 16.40
C ASN A 357 -1.82 -21.68 16.84
N MET A 358 -1.98 -21.04 18.00
CA MET A 358 -0.98 -20.15 18.57
C MET A 358 0.30 -20.94 18.91
N ASN A 359 1.45 -20.30 18.72
CA ASN A 359 2.76 -20.82 19.09
C ASN A 359 3.70 -19.65 19.45
N ASP A 360 4.86 -19.96 20.04
CA ASP A 360 5.84 -18.96 20.48
C ASP A 360 6.25 -17.96 19.40
N LYS A 361 6.30 -18.39 18.13
CA LYS A 361 6.65 -17.51 17.00
C LYS A 361 5.51 -16.56 16.66
N HIS A 362 4.27 -17.03 16.69
CA HIS A 362 3.07 -16.21 16.49
C HIS A 362 2.94 -15.18 17.61
N GLU A 363 3.07 -15.61 18.87
CA GLU A 363 3.04 -14.71 20.02
C GLU A 363 4.12 -13.64 19.92
N LYS A 364 5.38 -14.03 19.72
CA LYS A 364 6.49 -13.08 19.60
C LYS A 364 6.28 -12.08 18.46
N TYR A 365 5.73 -12.51 17.33
CA TYR A 365 5.38 -11.62 16.25
C TYR A 365 4.31 -10.60 16.67
N LEU A 366 3.22 -11.05 17.28
CA LEU A 366 2.11 -10.19 17.70
C LEU A 366 2.53 -9.20 18.81
N LEU A 367 3.31 -9.65 19.80
CA LEU A 367 3.84 -8.80 20.86
C LEU A 367 4.81 -7.74 20.31
N ASN A 368 5.74 -8.13 19.43
CA ASN A 368 6.64 -7.18 18.78
C ASN A 368 5.86 -6.14 17.97
N PHE A 369 4.82 -6.56 17.24
CA PHE A 369 3.98 -5.66 16.47
C PHE A 369 3.23 -4.68 17.39
N ALA A 370 2.67 -5.18 18.50
CA ALA A 370 1.99 -4.37 19.50
C ALA A 370 2.94 -3.36 20.18
N ASP A 371 4.17 -3.76 20.48
CA ASP A 371 5.18 -2.88 21.07
C ASP A 371 5.61 -1.79 20.07
N ASN A 372 5.82 -2.13 18.80
CA ASN A 372 6.10 -1.12 17.77
C ASN A 372 4.95 -0.12 17.58
N LEU A 373 3.69 -0.60 17.64
CA LEU A 373 2.52 0.29 17.63
C LEU A 373 2.49 1.20 18.85
N LYS A 374 2.82 0.68 20.03
CA LYS A 374 2.88 1.45 21.27
C LYS A 374 3.90 2.58 21.17
N GLU A 375 5.09 2.32 20.62
CA GLU A 375 6.09 3.36 20.36
C GLU A 375 5.57 4.42 19.38
N GLY A 376 4.86 4.00 18.33
CA GLY A 376 4.19 4.92 17.41
C GLY A 376 3.10 5.78 18.07
N ILE A 377 2.31 5.20 18.99
CA ILE A 377 1.30 5.92 19.79
C ILE A 377 1.97 6.94 20.71
N ASN A 378 3.04 6.57 21.40
CA ASN A 378 3.79 7.49 22.27
C ASN A 378 4.34 8.67 21.46
N TYR A 379 4.91 8.40 20.29
CA TYR A 379 5.36 9.44 19.38
C TYR A 379 4.22 10.38 18.97
N TYR A 380 3.03 9.86 18.66
CA TYR A 380 1.87 10.69 18.33
C TYR A 380 1.36 11.50 19.52
N ASP A 381 1.38 10.95 20.73
CA ASP A 381 0.97 11.65 21.94
C ASP A 381 1.87 12.87 22.19
N ASP A 382 3.19 12.66 22.12
CA ASP A 382 4.18 13.73 22.21
C ASP A 382 4.02 14.77 21.09
N LEU A 383 3.86 14.31 19.85
CA LEU A 383 3.69 15.16 18.67
C LEU A 383 2.47 16.09 18.84
N PHE A 384 1.28 15.54 19.08
CA PHE A 384 0.07 16.34 19.17
C PHE A 384 0.01 17.20 20.44
N SER A 385 0.67 16.78 21.52
CA SER A 385 0.82 17.60 22.71
C SER A 385 1.68 18.84 22.47
N GLN A 386 2.75 18.71 21.68
CA GLN A 386 3.69 19.80 21.40
C GLN A 386 3.26 20.72 20.24
N LEU A 387 2.38 20.25 19.34
CA LEU A 387 1.89 21.06 18.23
C LEU A 387 1.06 22.25 18.71
N LYS A 388 1.53 23.45 18.42
CA LYS A 388 0.80 24.72 18.61
C LYS A 388 0.30 25.21 17.26
N ASP A 389 -0.91 25.76 17.23
CA ASP A 389 -1.51 26.47 16.09
C ASP A 389 -1.68 25.57 14.84
N LYS A 390 -1.75 24.24 15.04
CA LYS A 390 -1.97 23.24 14.00
C LYS A 390 -3.03 22.25 14.48
N PHE A 391 -3.94 21.91 13.58
CA PHE A 391 -5.09 21.04 13.83
C PHE A 391 -6.02 21.55 14.94
N GLU A 392 -6.04 22.84 15.27
CA GLU A 392 -6.75 23.38 16.45
C GLU A 392 -8.22 22.92 16.52
N ASP A 393 -8.94 22.98 15.40
CA ASP A 393 -10.35 22.56 15.33
C ASP A 393 -10.56 21.05 15.53
N THR A 394 -9.53 20.24 15.28
CA THR A 394 -9.60 18.77 15.35
C THR A 394 -8.75 18.16 16.47
N LYS A 395 -7.94 18.96 17.17
CA LYS A 395 -6.94 18.50 18.14
C LYS A 395 -7.56 17.70 19.28
N ALA A 396 -8.68 18.18 19.82
CA ALA A 396 -9.42 17.46 20.86
C ALA A 396 -9.92 16.08 20.39
N ASN A 397 -10.39 15.99 19.14
CA ASN A 397 -10.82 14.72 18.54
C ASN A 397 -9.63 13.78 18.28
N ILE A 398 -8.50 14.32 17.81
CA ILE A 398 -7.26 13.55 17.59
C ILE A 398 -6.78 12.93 18.91
N ILE A 399 -6.68 13.71 19.98
CA ILE A 399 -6.25 13.22 21.31
C ILE A 399 -7.22 12.16 21.83
N LYS A 400 -8.53 12.42 21.72
CA LYS A 400 -9.56 11.45 22.12
C LYS A 400 -9.43 10.14 21.35
N ASP A 401 -9.30 10.20 20.02
CA ASP A 401 -9.13 9.02 19.19
C ASP A 401 -7.84 8.26 19.52
N LEU A 402 -6.75 8.97 19.82
CA LEU A 402 -5.47 8.37 20.20
C LEU A 402 -5.59 7.59 21.51
N GLU A 403 -6.28 8.13 22.51
CA GLU A 403 -6.53 7.45 23.79
C GLU A 403 -7.45 6.21 23.63
N ILE A 404 -8.43 6.27 22.71
CA ILE A 404 -9.23 5.10 22.33
C ILE A 404 -8.32 4.03 21.70
N CYS A 405 -7.46 4.41 20.75
CA CYS A 405 -6.51 3.50 20.12
C CYS A 405 -5.53 2.87 21.11
N LYS A 406 -5.03 3.65 22.07
CA LYS A 406 -4.12 3.20 23.14
C LYS A 406 -4.79 2.17 24.06
N SER A 407 -6.02 2.44 24.47
CA SER A 407 -6.82 1.50 25.27
C SER A 407 -7.12 0.22 24.49
N TYR A 408 -7.44 0.33 23.20
CA TYR A 408 -7.70 -0.82 22.34
C TYR A 408 -6.45 -1.69 22.15
N LEU A 409 -5.28 -1.09 21.90
CA LEU A 409 -4.00 -1.80 21.83
C LEU A 409 -3.69 -2.55 23.14
N HIS A 410 -3.95 -1.90 24.29
CA HIS A 410 -3.76 -2.54 25.58
C HIS A 410 -4.64 -3.80 25.74
N HIS A 411 -5.91 -3.74 25.32
CA HIS A 411 -6.79 -4.90 25.32
C HIS A 411 -6.30 -6.02 24.39
N ILE A 412 -5.84 -5.69 23.18
CA ILE A 412 -5.25 -6.69 22.26
C ILE A 412 -4.03 -7.34 22.89
N LYS A 413 -3.14 -6.57 23.52
CA LYS A 413 -1.94 -7.09 24.19
C LYS A 413 -2.29 -8.05 25.32
N LEU A 414 -3.26 -7.71 26.16
CA LEU A 414 -3.76 -8.61 27.21
C LEU A 414 -4.37 -9.89 26.64
N GLU A 415 -5.08 -9.82 25.51
CA GLU A 415 -5.62 -11.02 24.84
C GLU A 415 -4.50 -11.94 24.34
N ILE A 416 -3.44 -11.37 23.75
CA ILE A 416 -2.26 -12.14 23.31
C ILE A 416 -1.62 -12.87 24.50
N GLU A 417 -1.33 -12.15 25.58
CA GLU A 417 -0.68 -12.70 26.78
C GLU A 417 -1.52 -13.79 27.45
N ASN A 418 -2.85 -13.63 27.51
CA ASN A 418 -3.75 -14.62 28.10
C ASN A 418 -3.84 -15.91 27.28
N LEU A 419 -3.85 -15.82 25.94
CA LEU A 419 -3.91 -17.01 25.08
C LEU A 419 -2.66 -17.87 25.21
N SER A 420 -1.50 -17.26 25.43
CA SER A 420 -0.25 -17.97 25.66
C SER A 420 -0.21 -18.72 26.99
N LEU A 421 -0.79 -18.14 28.05
CA LEU A 421 -0.86 -18.79 29.37
C LEU A 421 -1.74 -20.05 29.35
N VAL A 422 -2.84 -20.04 28.59
CA VAL A 422 -3.78 -21.18 28.49
C VAL A 422 -3.20 -22.36 27.72
N GLN A 423 -2.21 -22.16 26.86
CA GLN A 423 -1.55 -23.25 26.12
C GLN A 423 -0.39 -23.91 26.86
N ILE A 424 0.15 -23.25 27.90
CA ILE A 424 1.23 -23.79 28.75
C ILE A 424 0.66 -24.63 29.91
N SER A 425 -0.61 -24.40 30.28
CA SER A 425 -1.39 -25.20 31.25
C SER A 425 -2.08 -26.38 30.59
#